data_AF-A0A929TVB3-F1
#
_entry.id   AF-A0A929TVB3-F1
#
_cell.length_a   1.000
_cell.length_b   1.000
_cell.length_c   1.000
_cell.angle_alpha   90.00
_cell.angle_beta   90.00
_cell.angle_gamma   90.00
#
_symmetry.space_group_name_H-M   'P 1'
#
loop_
_entity.id
_entity.type
_entity.pdbx_description
1 polymer ?
#
loop_
_entity_poly.entity_id
_entity_poly.type
_entity_poly.pdbx_seq_one_letter_code
_entity_poly.pdbx_strand_id
1 'polypeptide(L)'
;MGDRENYNVEEDVSMSEETVDLENKSVNKYPWLISILYILVLYGWIGFVIYGMKYFNLNKWLSIGFNIVFLIAFITLLTVQISRVLPEIRSGNIDYCINGFLFFKYTILPSTLFFIFLALVIFLGGLSISLIAFILPATLFLAPFILMAAFILSPIMLAISFIAALPGFVLAVGTVIIGRKQKEMKLGSCVLHILLQFVPVADLIDALYISIHYWNRAKKLAIITAVSAGILIVASIILYIIC
;
A
#
# COMPACT_ATOMS: atom_id res chain seq x y z
N MET A 1 -1.55 -54.22 -46.65
CA MET A 1 -0.70 -53.01 -46.73
C MET A 1 -1.67 -51.85 -46.64
N GLY A 2 -1.84 -51.23 -45.46
CA GLY A 2 -0.90 -50.23 -44.96
C GLY A 2 -1.09 -49.00 -45.85
N ASP A 3 -1.83 -47.97 -45.42
CA ASP A 3 -1.35 -47.05 -44.41
C ASP A 3 -2.44 -46.48 -43.51
N ARG A 4 -2.13 -46.45 -42.22
CA ARG A 4 -2.89 -45.71 -41.20
C ARG A 4 -2.61 -44.24 -41.45
N GLU A 5 -3.65 -43.49 -41.76
CA GLU A 5 -3.64 -42.04 -41.64
C GLU A 5 -3.47 -41.70 -40.15
N ASN A 6 -2.21 -41.52 -39.75
CA ASN A 6 -1.81 -41.04 -38.44
C ASN A 6 -1.99 -39.51 -38.47
N TYR A 7 -3.24 -39.07 -38.58
CA TYR A 7 -3.58 -37.66 -38.46
C TYR A 7 -3.42 -37.26 -37.00
N ASN A 8 -2.34 -36.54 -36.75
CA ASN A 8 -2.20 -35.43 -35.80
C ASN A 8 -2.58 -35.62 -34.33
N VAL A 9 -2.79 -36.84 -33.82
CA VAL A 9 -3.07 -37.05 -32.39
C VAL A 9 -2.05 -36.36 -31.47
N GLU A 10 -0.76 -36.28 -31.83
CA GLU A 10 0.25 -35.55 -31.03
C GLU A 10 0.16 -34.01 -31.14
N GLU A 11 -0.27 -33.46 -32.28
CA GLU A 11 -0.49 -32.01 -32.48
C GLU A 11 -1.80 -31.57 -31.81
N ASP A 12 -2.82 -32.41 -31.86
CA ASP A 12 -4.13 -32.18 -31.25
C ASP A 12 -4.05 -32.31 -29.72
N VAL A 13 -3.26 -33.28 -29.23
CA VAL A 13 -2.98 -33.46 -27.79
C VAL A 13 -2.08 -32.35 -27.28
N SER A 14 -1.09 -31.87 -28.05
CA SER A 14 -0.26 -30.74 -27.61
C SER A 14 -0.98 -29.40 -27.67
N MET A 15 -1.82 -29.12 -28.68
CA MET A 15 -2.69 -27.94 -28.66
C MET A 15 -3.75 -28.03 -27.58
N SER A 16 -4.32 -29.21 -27.31
CA SER A 16 -5.29 -29.39 -26.24
C SER A 16 -4.64 -29.37 -24.85
N GLU A 17 -3.43 -29.89 -24.66
CA GLU A 17 -2.66 -29.70 -23.43
C GLU A 17 -2.24 -28.24 -23.27
N GLU A 18 -1.78 -27.54 -24.31
CA GLU A 18 -1.37 -26.13 -24.21
C GLU A 18 -2.58 -25.20 -24.02
N THR A 19 -3.74 -25.49 -24.62
CA THR A 19 -4.99 -24.76 -24.36
C THR A 19 -5.60 -25.15 -23.01
N VAL A 20 -5.49 -26.40 -22.56
CA VAL A 20 -5.88 -26.83 -21.20
C VAL A 20 -4.90 -26.28 -20.17
N ASP A 21 -3.62 -26.07 -20.45
CA ASP A 21 -2.65 -25.45 -19.54
C ASP A 21 -2.78 -23.91 -19.57
N LEU A 22 -3.31 -23.32 -20.65
CA LEU A 22 -3.72 -21.92 -20.73
C LEU A 22 -5.10 -21.66 -20.09
N GLU A 23 -5.99 -22.65 -20.06
CA GLU A 23 -7.31 -22.61 -19.40
C GLU A 23 -7.20 -23.02 -17.91
N ASN A 24 -6.25 -23.91 -17.58
CA ASN A 24 -5.81 -24.30 -16.23
C ASN A 24 -4.70 -23.41 -15.67
N LYS A 25 -4.19 -22.46 -16.48
CA LYS A 25 -3.70 -21.16 -15.99
C LYS A 25 -4.93 -20.43 -15.49
N SER A 26 -5.42 -20.96 -14.37
CA SER A 26 -6.56 -20.53 -13.61
C SER A 26 -6.68 -19.03 -13.72
N VAL A 27 -7.89 -18.54 -13.93
CA VAL A 27 -8.27 -17.18 -13.59
C VAL A 27 -7.64 -16.88 -12.23
N ASN A 28 -6.44 -16.27 -12.27
CA ASN A 28 -5.48 -16.44 -11.18
C ASN A 28 -5.93 -15.44 -10.13
N LYS A 29 -6.86 -15.92 -9.31
CA LYS A 29 -7.63 -15.10 -8.40
C LYS A 29 -6.62 -14.41 -7.52
N TYR A 30 -6.68 -13.08 -7.49
CA TYR A 30 -5.82 -12.27 -6.64
C TYR A 30 -5.69 -12.94 -5.27
N PRO A 31 -4.47 -13.19 -4.73
CA PRO A 31 -4.29 -13.95 -3.51
C PRO A 31 -4.69 -13.11 -2.30
N TRP A 32 -6.01 -12.89 -2.18
CA TRP A 32 -6.67 -12.10 -1.15
C TRP A 32 -6.18 -12.48 0.24
N LEU A 33 -5.94 -13.78 0.49
CA LEU A 33 -5.46 -14.26 1.78
C LEU A 33 -4.12 -13.64 2.20
N ILE A 34 -3.15 -13.55 1.31
CA ILE A 34 -1.81 -13.04 1.66
C ILE A 34 -1.87 -11.54 1.92
N SER A 35 -2.65 -10.82 1.11
CA SER A 35 -2.84 -9.39 1.25
C SER A 35 -3.62 -9.03 2.52
N ILE A 36 -4.67 -9.81 2.86
CA ILE A 36 -5.37 -9.70 4.14
C ILE A 36 -4.42 -10.00 5.31
N LEU A 37 -3.60 -11.05 5.20
CA LEU A 37 -2.65 -11.42 6.26
C LEU A 37 -1.59 -10.33 6.48
N TYR A 38 -1.09 -9.73 5.39
CA TYR A 38 -0.21 -8.56 5.46
C TYR A 38 -0.85 -7.39 6.23
N ILE A 39 -2.10 -7.05 5.90
CA ILE A 39 -2.85 -6.00 6.60
C ILE A 39 -3.04 -6.36 8.07
N LEU A 40 -3.42 -7.61 8.38
CA LEU A 40 -3.62 -8.06 9.75
C LEU A 40 -2.34 -7.96 10.57
N VAL A 41 -1.18 -8.33 10.00
CA VAL A 41 0.12 -8.18 10.65
C VAL A 41 0.47 -6.71 10.88
N LEU A 42 0.23 -5.84 9.89
CA LEU A 42 0.50 -4.41 10.00
C LEU A 42 -0.37 -3.73 11.06
N TYR A 43 -1.70 -3.91 11.01
CA TYR A 43 -2.62 -3.32 11.98
C TYR A 43 -2.50 -3.98 13.35
N GLY A 44 -2.23 -5.28 13.38
CA GLY A 44 -1.93 -6.02 14.61
C GLY A 44 -0.68 -5.47 15.31
N TRP A 45 0.37 -5.15 14.55
CA TRP A 45 1.57 -4.51 15.09
C TRP A 45 1.30 -3.10 15.63
N ILE A 46 0.55 -2.26 14.88
CA ILE A 46 0.16 -0.92 15.35
C ILE A 46 -0.65 -1.02 16.65
N GLY A 47 -1.64 -1.91 16.69
CA GLY A 47 -2.45 -2.16 17.89
C GLY A 47 -1.61 -2.67 19.07
N PHE A 48 -0.64 -3.55 18.80
CA PHE A 48 0.30 -4.04 19.80
C PHE A 48 1.18 -2.93 20.37
N VAL A 49 1.69 -2.02 19.53
CA VAL A 49 2.52 -0.89 19.98
C VAL A 49 1.71 0.08 20.85
N ILE A 50 0.49 0.42 20.43
CA ILE A 50 -0.36 1.40 21.13
C ILE A 50 -0.96 0.82 22.43
N TYR A 51 -1.57 -0.35 22.35
CA TYR A 51 -2.34 -0.94 23.46
C TYR A 51 -1.56 -2.02 24.20
N GLY A 52 -0.74 -2.79 23.51
CA GLY A 52 -0.01 -3.92 24.09
C GLY A 52 0.89 -3.51 25.24
N MET A 53 1.58 -2.37 25.11
CA MET A 53 2.43 -1.80 26.15
C MET A 53 1.65 -1.37 27.40
N LYS A 54 0.40 -0.90 27.24
CA LYS A 54 -0.44 -0.40 28.34
C LYS A 54 -1.17 -1.53 29.08
N TYR A 55 -1.63 -2.54 28.36
CA TYR A 55 -2.51 -3.58 28.93
C TYR A 55 -1.78 -4.81 29.44
N PHE A 56 -0.70 -5.24 28.77
CA PHE A 56 -0.09 -6.53 29.09
C PHE A 56 1.05 -6.46 30.11
N ASN A 57 1.38 -5.27 30.62
CA ASN A 57 2.46 -5.03 31.58
C ASN A 57 3.72 -5.87 31.26
N LEU A 58 4.04 -5.98 29.96
CA LEU A 58 4.99 -6.96 29.46
C LEU A 58 6.38 -6.58 29.92
N ASN A 59 7.15 -7.58 30.33
CA ASN A 59 8.56 -7.40 30.59
C ASN A 59 9.25 -6.85 29.31
N LYS A 60 10.19 -5.90 29.47
CA LYS A 60 10.81 -5.20 28.32
C LYS A 60 11.37 -6.17 27.27
N TRP A 61 11.96 -7.28 27.74
CA TRP A 61 12.50 -8.35 26.89
C TRP A 61 11.45 -9.05 26.04
N LEU A 62 10.26 -9.33 26.59
CA LEU A 62 9.16 -9.95 25.86
C LEU A 62 8.58 -9.00 24.81
N SER A 63 8.42 -7.72 25.16
CA SER A 63 7.98 -6.69 24.20
C SER A 63 8.94 -6.59 23.00
N ILE A 64 10.25 -6.63 23.25
CA ILE A 64 11.27 -6.67 22.18
C ILE A 64 11.13 -7.93 21.32
N GLY A 65 10.94 -9.10 21.94
CA GLY A 65 10.76 -10.36 21.21
C GLY A 65 9.56 -10.31 20.25
N PHE A 66 8.41 -9.84 20.71
CA PHE A 66 7.22 -9.69 19.86
C PHE A 66 7.46 -8.72 18.69
N ASN A 67 8.11 -7.58 18.93
CA ASN A 67 8.42 -6.62 17.87
C ASN A 67 9.34 -7.23 16.79
N ILE A 68 10.32 -8.04 17.17
CA ILE A 68 11.20 -8.75 16.23
C ILE A 68 10.39 -9.74 15.38
N VAL A 69 9.50 -10.53 16.01
CA VAL A 69 8.64 -11.48 15.29
C VAL A 69 7.72 -10.77 14.30
N PHE A 70 7.08 -9.68 14.71
CA PHE A 70 6.25 -8.86 13.83
C PHE A 70 7.05 -8.30 12.65
N LEU A 71 8.27 -7.82 12.89
CA LEU A 71 9.15 -7.30 11.84
C LEU A 71 9.53 -8.39 10.83
N ILE A 72 9.91 -9.59 11.29
CA ILE A 72 10.24 -10.71 10.41
C ILE A 72 9.03 -11.11 9.57
N ALA A 73 7.85 -11.24 10.19
CA ALA A 73 6.61 -11.54 9.50
C ALA A 73 6.28 -10.48 8.44
N PHE A 74 6.41 -9.19 8.79
CA PHE A 74 6.15 -8.07 7.91
C PHE A 74 7.08 -8.06 6.69
N ILE A 75 8.40 -8.20 6.88
CA ILE A 75 9.37 -8.23 5.78
C ILE A 75 9.16 -9.45 4.87
N THR A 76 8.85 -10.61 5.44
CA THR A 76 8.56 -11.83 4.67
C THR A 76 7.33 -11.62 3.79
N LEU A 77 6.24 -11.06 4.34
CA LEU A 77 5.03 -10.79 3.59
C LEU A 77 5.21 -9.69 2.54
N LEU A 78 5.97 -8.64 2.84
CA LEU A 78 6.36 -7.63 1.85
C LEU A 78 7.06 -8.28 0.65
N THR A 79 8.07 -9.10 0.93
CA THR A 79 8.87 -9.77 -0.10
C THR A 79 7.98 -10.68 -0.96
N VAL A 80 7.16 -11.53 -0.32
CA VAL A 80 6.24 -12.43 -1.04
C VAL A 80 5.27 -11.66 -1.94
N GLN A 81 4.75 -10.52 -1.47
CA GLN A 81 3.84 -9.72 -2.28
C GLN A 81 4.52 -9.09 -3.49
N ILE A 82 5.70 -8.47 -3.30
CA ILE A 82 6.46 -7.90 -4.41
C ILE A 82 6.84 -8.98 -5.42
N SER A 83 7.33 -10.14 -4.95
CA SER A 83 7.71 -11.26 -5.81
C SER A 83 6.56 -11.82 -6.63
N ARG A 84 5.31 -11.76 -6.13
CA ARG A 84 4.11 -12.23 -6.85
C ARG A 84 3.57 -11.20 -7.83
N VAL A 85 3.68 -9.92 -7.50
CA VAL A 85 3.20 -8.82 -8.35
C VAL A 85 4.06 -8.67 -9.61
N LEU A 86 5.38 -8.81 -9.49
CA LEU A 86 6.33 -8.66 -10.60
C LEU A 86 6.05 -9.54 -11.84
N PRO A 87 5.88 -10.88 -11.71
CA PRO A 87 5.57 -11.73 -12.86
C PRO A 87 4.20 -11.40 -13.47
N GLU A 88 3.24 -10.95 -12.67
CA GLU A 88 1.89 -10.61 -13.14
C GLU A 88 1.86 -9.28 -13.91
N ILE A 89 2.70 -8.32 -13.53
CA ILE A 89 2.95 -7.11 -14.33
C ILE A 89 3.59 -7.50 -15.68
N ARG A 90 4.49 -8.48 -15.67
CA ARG A 90 5.16 -8.97 -16.88
C ARG A 90 4.23 -9.75 -17.80
N SER A 91 3.28 -10.53 -17.24
CA SER A 91 2.26 -11.27 -17.99
C SER A 91 1.16 -10.35 -18.56
N GLY A 92 1.05 -9.11 -18.07
CA GLY A 92 0.10 -8.12 -18.55
C GLY A 92 -1.33 -8.30 -18.02
N ASN A 93 -1.50 -9.04 -16.91
CA ASN A 93 -2.81 -9.26 -16.31
C ASN A 93 -3.26 -8.04 -15.51
N ILE A 94 -4.15 -7.27 -16.14
CA ILE A 94 -4.60 -6.01 -15.58
C ILE A 94 -5.62 -6.19 -14.45
N ASP A 95 -6.45 -7.23 -14.50
CA ASP A 95 -7.49 -7.45 -13.50
C ASP A 95 -6.85 -7.77 -12.14
N TYR A 96 -5.74 -8.52 -12.13
CA TYR A 96 -4.95 -8.72 -10.92
C TYR A 96 -4.38 -7.40 -10.38
N CYS A 97 -3.75 -6.61 -11.26
CA CYS A 97 -3.09 -5.36 -10.86
C CYS A 97 -4.09 -4.34 -10.32
N ILE A 98 -5.22 -4.12 -11.00
CA ILE A 98 -6.26 -3.15 -10.58
C ILE A 98 -6.90 -3.58 -9.27
N ASN A 99 -7.28 -4.85 -9.12
CA ASN A 99 -7.93 -5.32 -7.89
C ASN A 99 -6.99 -5.24 -6.69
N GLY A 100 -5.74 -5.65 -6.85
CA GLY A 100 -4.74 -5.56 -5.79
C GLY A 100 -4.40 -4.12 -5.44
N PHE A 101 -4.19 -3.28 -6.45
CA PHE A 101 -3.92 -1.86 -6.29
C PHE A 101 -4.99 -1.15 -5.47
N LEU A 102 -6.27 -1.33 -5.84
CA LEU A 102 -7.38 -0.73 -5.12
C LEU A 102 -7.45 -1.25 -3.68
N PHE A 103 -7.32 -2.56 -3.49
CA PHE A 103 -7.35 -3.18 -2.16
C PHE A 103 -6.25 -2.61 -1.24
N PHE A 104 -5.01 -2.58 -1.72
CA PHE A 104 -3.88 -2.02 -0.97
C PHE A 104 -4.09 -0.55 -0.62
N LYS A 105 -4.54 0.26 -1.58
CA LYS A 105 -4.79 1.68 -1.34
C LYS A 105 -5.83 1.92 -0.27
N TYR A 106 -7.01 1.31 -0.38
CA TYR A 106 -8.08 1.57 0.59
C TYR A 106 -7.72 1.10 1.99
N THR A 107 -7.06 -0.05 2.12
CA THR A 107 -6.82 -0.61 3.44
C THR A 107 -5.58 -0.07 4.12
N ILE A 108 -4.55 0.36 3.39
CA ILE A 108 -3.31 0.87 3.99
C ILE A 108 -3.31 2.39 4.16
N LEU A 109 -4.15 3.12 3.41
CA LEU A 109 -4.25 4.58 3.48
C LEU A 109 -4.49 5.14 4.90
N PRO A 110 -5.35 4.57 5.76
CA PRO A 110 -5.49 5.06 7.13
C PRO A 110 -4.19 4.94 7.94
N SER A 111 -3.46 3.84 7.76
CA SER A 111 -2.17 3.62 8.43
C SER A 111 -1.08 4.58 7.92
N THR A 112 -0.97 4.75 6.60
CA THR A 112 0.06 5.64 6.02
C THR A 112 -0.19 7.10 6.40
N LEU A 113 -1.45 7.54 6.38
CA LEU A 113 -1.82 8.86 6.87
C LEU A 113 -1.51 9.04 8.36
N PHE A 114 -1.78 8.02 9.18
CA PHE A 114 -1.44 8.05 10.60
C PHE A 114 0.06 8.25 10.82
N PHE A 115 0.93 7.49 10.15
CA PHE A 115 2.38 7.64 10.27
C PHE A 115 2.90 8.98 9.72
N ILE A 116 2.34 9.47 8.60
CA ILE A 116 2.71 10.79 8.04
C ILE A 116 2.31 11.91 9.00
N PHE A 117 1.09 11.85 9.55
CA PHE A 117 0.63 12.83 10.53
C PHE A 117 1.46 12.78 11.81
N LEU A 118 1.80 11.58 12.30
CA LEU A 118 2.67 11.39 13.46
C LEU A 118 4.07 11.97 13.21
N ALA A 119 4.66 11.73 12.03
CA ALA A 119 5.94 12.31 11.63
C ALA A 119 5.89 13.84 11.61
N LEU A 120 4.80 14.42 11.09
CA LEU A 120 4.59 15.86 11.06
C LEU A 120 4.46 16.46 12.46
N VAL A 121 3.69 15.81 13.34
CA VAL A 121 3.53 16.23 14.74
C VAL A 121 4.86 16.17 15.49
N ILE A 122 5.64 15.09 15.31
CA ILE A 122 6.97 14.96 15.93
C ILE A 122 7.91 16.04 15.41
N PHE A 123 7.88 16.31 14.11
CA PHE A 123 8.77 17.30 13.49
C PHE A 123 8.42 18.73 13.92
N LEU A 124 7.18 19.17 13.74
CA LEU A 124 6.73 20.51 14.13
C LEU A 124 6.76 20.70 15.64
N GLY A 125 6.30 19.69 16.40
CA GLY A 125 6.30 19.73 17.85
C GLY A 125 7.72 19.77 18.41
N GLY A 126 8.61 18.88 17.93
CA GLY A 126 10.01 18.86 18.33
C GLY A 126 10.75 20.15 17.97
N LEU A 127 10.50 20.71 16.79
CA LEU A 127 11.06 22.00 16.38
C LEU A 127 10.55 23.15 17.26
N SER A 128 9.25 23.20 17.52
CA SER A 128 8.65 24.25 18.37
C SER A 128 9.15 24.19 19.81
N ILE A 129 9.18 23.00 20.41
CA ILE A 129 9.69 22.78 21.77
C ILE A 129 11.18 23.12 21.85
N SER A 130 11.97 22.75 20.84
CA SER A 130 13.38 23.08 20.78
C SER A 130 13.61 24.60 20.72
N LEU A 131 12.84 25.34 19.90
CA LEU A 131 12.91 26.80 19.84
C LEU A 131 12.59 27.46 21.19
N ILE A 132 11.55 27.00 21.88
CA ILE A 132 11.20 27.48 23.22
C ILE A 132 12.34 27.16 24.22
N ALA A 133 12.93 25.98 24.12
CA ALA A 133 14.03 25.56 24.98
C ALA A 133 15.33 26.36 24.74
N PHE A 134 15.55 26.90 23.53
CA PHE A 134 16.66 27.82 23.27
C PHE A 134 16.51 29.17 23.96
N ILE A 135 15.29 29.61 24.23
CA ILE A 135 15.00 30.90 24.89
C ILE A 135 15.14 30.77 26.42
N LEU A 136 14.86 29.59 26.97
CA LEU A 136 14.86 29.35 28.41
C LEU A 136 16.25 28.87 28.89
N PRO A 137 16.94 29.62 29.78
CA PRO A 137 18.28 29.28 30.25
C PRO A 137 18.40 27.89 30.90
N ALA A 138 17.32 27.44 31.55
CA ALA A 138 17.27 26.17 32.26
C ALA A 138 17.20 24.93 31.33
N THR A 139 16.72 25.09 30.09
CA THR A 139 16.50 23.98 29.14
C THR A 139 17.37 24.09 27.88
N LEU A 140 18.21 25.12 27.79
CA LEU A 140 19.10 25.40 26.66
C LEU A 140 20.01 24.22 26.31
N PHE A 141 20.52 23.50 27.31
CA PHE A 141 21.36 22.31 27.08
C PHE A 141 20.59 21.12 26.48
N LEU A 142 19.27 21.04 26.74
CA LEU A 142 18.42 19.95 26.25
C LEU A 142 17.86 20.24 24.84
N ALA A 143 17.76 21.51 24.46
CA ALA A 143 17.26 21.97 23.16
C ALA A 143 17.86 21.27 21.93
N PRO A 144 19.20 21.10 21.80
CA PRO A 144 19.79 20.41 20.65
C PRO A 144 19.48 18.91 20.61
N PHE A 145 19.30 18.25 21.77
CA PHE A 145 18.93 16.84 21.82
C PHE A 145 17.49 16.60 21.36
N ILE A 146 16.56 17.48 21.78
CA ILE A 146 15.16 17.43 21.32
C ILE A 146 15.09 17.68 19.82
N LEU A 147 15.85 18.65 19.31
CA LEU A 147 15.93 18.93 17.87
C LEU A 147 16.47 17.72 17.11
N MET A 148 17.57 17.14 17.57
CA MET A 148 18.18 15.95 16.97
C MET A 148 17.19 14.77 16.94
N ALA A 149 16.47 14.54 18.04
CA ALA A 149 15.44 13.51 18.09
C ALA A 149 14.31 13.76 17.07
N ALA A 150 13.85 15.00 16.91
CA ALA A 150 12.81 15.36 15.94
C ALA A 150 13.25 15.12 14.49
N PHE A 151 14.51 15.47 14.15
CA PHE A 151 15.08 15.25 12.82
C PHE A 151 15.40 13.79 12.51
N ILE A 152 15.65 12.95 13.51
CA ILE A 152 15.92 11.52 13.30
C ILE A 152 14.61 10.72 13.27
N LEU A 153 13.71 10.98 14.23
CA LEU A 153 12.50 10.18 14.40
C LEU A 153 11.47 10.44 13.30
N SER A 154 11.37 11.69 12.81
CA SER A 154 10.42 12.03 11.74
C SER A 154 10.69 11.28 10.43
N PRO A 155 11.91 11.28 9.86
CA PRO A 155 12.24 10.48 8.67
C PRO A 155 12.04 8.98 8.87
N ILE A 156 12.29 8.45 10.07
CA ILE A 156 12.07 7.03 10.37
C ILE A 156 10.57 6.69 10.26
N MET A 157 9.70 7.49 10.86
CA MET A 157 8.24 7.30 10.78
C MET A 157 7.75 7.44 9.33
N LEU A 158 8.30 8.40 8.59
CA LEU A 158 8.01 8.57 7.18
C LEU A 158 8.45 7.35 6.34
N ALA A 159 9.64 6.81 6.61
CA ALA A 159 10.16 5.63 5.93
C ALA A 159 9.27 4.40 6.17
N ILE A 160 8.82 4.18 7.42
CA ILE A 160 7.89 3.10 7.77
C ILE A 160 6.59 3.22 6.98
N SER A 161 6.05 4.44 6.83
CA SER A 161 4.85 4.70 6.01
C SER A 161 5.07 4.29 4.55
N PHE A 162 6.17 4.71 3.93
CA PHE A 162 6.47 4.37 2.54
C PHE A 162 6.71 2.87 2.33
N ILE A 163 7.42 2.21 3.25
CA ILE A 163 7.65 0.77 3.19
C ILE A 163 6.32 0.01 3.31
N ALA A 164 5.41 0.46 4.17
CA ALA A 164 4.07 -0.11 4.29
C ALA A 164 3.22 0.08 3.02
N ALA A 165 3.33 1.23 2.35
CA ALA A 165 2.61 1.53 1.12
C ALA A 165 3.20 0.84 -0.12
N LEU A 166 4.42 0.29 -0.01
CA LEU A 166 5.23 -0.17 -1.14
C LEU A 166 4.55 -1.22 -2.03
N PRO A 167 3.88 -2.27 -1.50
CA PRO A 167 3.19 -3.24 -2.36
C PRO A 167 2.07 -2.59 -3.21
N GLY A 168 1.35 -1.61 -2.64
CA GLY A 168 0.34 -0.84 -3.34
C GLY A 168 0.93 0.05 -4.44
N PHE A 169 2.10 0.65 -4.17
CA PHE A 169 2.84 1.45 -5.15
C PHE A 169 3.32 0.62 -6.34
N VAL A 170 3.88 -0.57 -6.10
CA VAL A 170 4.34 -1.48 -7.18
C VAL A 170 3.17 -1.89 -8.08
N LEU A 171 2.03 -2.23 -7.49
CA LEU A 171 0.81 -2.56 -8.21
C LEU A 171 0.32 -1.39 -9.08
N ALA A 172 0.36 -0.17 -8.53
CA ALA A 172 -0.02 1.03 -9.25
C ALA A 172 0.83 1.30 -10.49
N VAL A 173 2.15 1.28 -10.32
CA VAL A 173 3.09 1.45 -11.43
C VAL A 173 2.87 0.36 -12.48
N GLY A 174 2.59 -0.88 -12.03
CA GLY A 174 2.16 -1.98 -12.90
C GLY A 174 0.93 -1.62 -13.75
N THR A 175 -0.15 -1.12 -13.13
CA THR A 175 -1.37 -0.71 -13.87
C THR A 175 -1.10 0.39 -14.89
N VAL A 176 -0.26 1.37 -14.56
CA VAL A 176 0.08 2.48 -15.46
C VAL A 176 0.95 1.99 -16.63
N ILE A 177 1.93 1.12 -16.38
CA ILE A 177 2.79 0.56 -17.44
C ILE A 177 1.97 -0.30 -18.42
N ILE A 178 1.08 -1.16 -17.92
CA ILE A 178 0.22 -1.98 -18.78
C ILE A 178 -0.80 -1.08 -19.50
N GLY A 179 -1.37 -0.09 -18.83
CA GLY A 179 -2.24 0.94 -19.44
C GLY A 179 -1.55 1.66 -20.59
N ARG A 180 -0.28 2.02 -20.44
CA ARG A 180 0.51 2.59 -21.54
C ARG A 180 0.63 1.64 -22.73
N LYS A 181 0.90 0.36 -22.50
CA LYS A 181 1.06 -0.64 -23.57
C LYS A 181 -0.25 -0.98 -24.29
N GLN A 182 -1.38 -1.01 -23.57
CA GLN A 182 -2.66 -1.49 -24.12
C GLN A 182 -3.65 -0.37 -24.53
N LYS A 183 -3.50 0.85 -23.99
CA LYS A 183 -4.43 1.99 -24.20
C LYS A 183 -3.75 3.22 -24.81
N GLU A 184 -2.53 3.09 -25.33
CA GLU A 184 -1.73 4.16 -25.94
C GLU A 184 -1.63 5.45 -25.11
N MET A 185 -1.49 5.33 -23.77
CA MET A 185 -1.33 6.52 -22.92
C MET A 185 -0.05 7.29 -23.27
N LYS A 186 -0.17 8.63 -23.42
CA LYS A 186 0.98 9.53 -23.63
C LYS A 186 1.98 9.43 -22.47
N LEU A 187 3.27 9.47 -22.82
CA LEU A 187 4.39 9.44 -21.87
C LEU A 187 4.28 10.49 -20.76
N GLY A 188 3.87 11.72 -21.10
CA GLY A 188 3.70 12.80 -20.10
C GLY A 188 2.62 12.50 -19.06
N SER A 189 1.49 11.90 -19.47
CA SER A 189 0.42 11.50 -18.55
C SER A 189 0.88 10.37 -17.63
N CYS A 190 1.65 9.41 -18.15
CA CYS A 190 2.23 8.32 -17.36
C CYS A 190 3.11 8.83 -16.22
N VAL A 191 3.99 9.80 -16.49
CA VAL A 191 4.87 10.38 -15.45
C VAL A 191 4.05 11.13 -14.40
N LEU A 192 3.01 11.87 -14.82
CA LEU A 192 2.12 12.57 -13.88
C LEU A 192 1.37 11.62 -12.96
N HIS A 193 0.86 10.49 -13.48
CA HIS A 193 0.21 9.47 -12.67
C HIS A 193 1.17 8.86 -11.64
N ILE A 194 2.39 8.53 -12.05
CA ILE A 194 3.43 8.02 -11.14
C ILE A 194 3.84 9.06 -10.10
N LEU A 195 3.83 10.36 -10.45
CA LEU A 195 4.17 11.43 -9.51
C LEU A 195 3.03 11.68 -8.51
N LEU A 196 1.78 11.69 -8.96
CA LEU A 196 0.60 11.77 -8.07
C LEU A 196 0.54 10.60 -7.10
N GLN A 197 1.08 9.45 -7.52
CA GLN A 197 1.11 8.22 -6.72
C GLN A 197 1.92 8.35 -5.40
N PHE A 198 2.78 9.37 -5.28
CA PHE A 198 3.52 9.64 -4.03
C PHE A 198 2.71 10.42 -2.99
N VAL A 199 1.63 11.09 -3.39
CA VAL A 199 0.84 11.95 -2.51
C VAL A 199 -0.42 11.18 -2.07
N PRO A 200 -0.52 10.65 -0.83
CA PRO A 200 -1.51 9.64 -0.45
C PRO A 200 -2.98 9.95 -0.80
N VAL A 201 -3.36 11.24 -0.80
CA VAL A 201 -4.72 11.68 -1.14
C VAL A 201 -4.90 11.82 -2.66
N ALA A 202 -3.97 12.48 -3.35
CA ALA A 202 -4.03 12.63 -4.80
C ALA A 202 -3.87 11.28 -5.51
N ASP A 203 -3.03 10.42 -4.94
CA ASP A 203 -2.82 9.02 -5.24
C ASP A 203 -4.15 8.23 -5.31
N LEU A 204 -5.06 8.42 -4.34
CA LEU A 204 -6.35 7.74 -4.33
C LEU A 204 -7.27 8.24 -5.45
N ILE A 205 -7.29 9.54 -5.72
CA ILE A 205 -8.12 10.15 -6.77
C ILE A 205 -7.62 9.70 -8.15
N ASP A 206 -6.31 9.73 -8.35
CA ASP A 206 -5.66 9.36 -9.60
C ASP A 206 -5.83 7.86 -9.92
N ALA A 207 -5.70 7.01 -8.90
CA ALA A 207 -6.03 5.59 -8.98
C ALA A 207 -7.45 5.32 -9.49
N LEU A 208 -8.39 6.05 -8.91
CA LEU A 208 -9.80 5.95 -9.22
C LEU A 208 -10.05 6.39 -10.66
N TYR A 209 -9.45 7.51 -11.05
CA TYR A 209 -9.55 8.06 -12.38
C TYR A 209 -9.01 7.08 -13.42
N ILE A 210 -7.81 6.50 -13.22
CA ILE A 210 -7.25 5.49 -14.12
C ILE A 210 -8.17 4.27 -14.23
N SER A 211 -8.65 3.77 -13.09
CA SER A 211 -9.48 2.55 -13.03
C SER A 211 -10.84 2.74 -13.72
N ILE A 212 -11.45 3.92 -13.59
CA ILE A 212 -12.76 4.23 -14.19
C ILE A 212 -12.61 4.64 -15.66
N HIS A 213 -11.73 5.59 -15.95
CA HIS A 213 -11.62 6.19 -17.28
C HIS A 213 -11.02 5.21 -18.29
N TYR A 214 -9.92 4.53 -17.94
CA TYR A 214 -9.22 3.67 -18.88
C TYR A 214 -9.74 2.23 -18.86
N TRP A 215 -10.18 1.74 -17.69
CA TRP A 215 -10.54 0.33 -17.50
C TRP A 215 -12.03 0.10 -17.24
N ASN A 216 -12.84 1.14 -17.03
CA ASN A 216 -14.27 1.05 -16.71
C ASN A 216 -14.57 0.12 -15.52
N ARG A 217 -13.59 -0.05 -14.62
CA ARG A 217 -13.65 -0.85 -13.38
C ARG A 217 -13.71 0.11 -12.19
N ALA A 218 -13.93 -0.43 -10.98
CA ALA A 218 -13.95 0.33 -9.73
C ALA A 218 -15.08 1.37 -9.54
N LYS A 219 -16.09 1.44 -10.41
CA LYS A 219 -17.25 2.36 -10.25
C LYS A 219 -17.93 2.26 -8.88
N LYS A 220 -18.13 1.05 -8.35
CA LYS A 220 -18.72 0.84 -7.02
C LYS A 220 -17.84 1.42 -5.91
N LEU A 221 -16.53 1.17 -5.97
CA LEU A 221 -15.56 1.70 -5.00
C LEU A 221 -15.49 3.23 -5.06
N ALA A 222 -15.57 3.80 -6.26
CA ALA A 222 -15.55 5.24 -6.44
C ALA A 222 -16.74 5.95 -5.80
N ILE A 223 -17.94 5.37 -5.94
CA ILE A 223 -19.14 5.86 -5.27
C ILE A 223 -18.97 5.77 -3.76
N ILE A 224 -18.46 4.65 -3.24
CA ILE A 224 -18.22 4.48 -1.80
C ILE A 224 -17.25 5.55 -1.27
N THR A 225 -16.17 5.85 -2.01
CA THR A 225 -15.18 6.86 -1.62
C THR A 225 -15.73 8.28 -1.68
N ALA A 226 -16.53 8.60 -2.70
CA ALA A 226 -17.20 9.89 -2.79
C ALA A 226 -18.21 10.08 -1.64
N VAL A 227 -18.96 9.03 -1.31
CA VAL A 227 -19.91 9.03 -0.19
C VAL A 227 -19.18 9.14 1.14
N SER A 228 -18.10 8.39 1.36
CA SER A 228 -17.33 8.46 2.62
C SER A 228 -16.65 9.81 2.83
N ALA A 229 -16.09 10.40 1.77
CA ALA A 229 -15.54 11.76 1.81
C ALA A 229 -16.63 12.79 2.11
N GLY A 230 -17.81 12.67 1.50
CA GLY A 230 -18.95 13.52 1.78
C GLY A 230 -19.41 13.43 3.24
N ILE A 231 -19.50 12.23 3.79
CA ILE A 231 -19.85 12.00 5.21
C ILE A 231 -18.81 12.63 6.14
N LEU A 232 -17.51 12.47 5.85
CA LEU A 232 -16.45 13.07 6.66
C LEU A 232 -16.52 14.61 6.65
N ILE A 233 -16.74 15.22 5.49
CA ILE A 233 -16.86 16.68 5.38
C ILE A 233 -18.06 17.18 6.19
N VAL A 234 -19.22 16.53 6.06
CA VAL A 234 -20.42 16.88 6.83
C VAL A 234 -20.18 16.70 8.33
N ALA A 235 -19.55 15.60 8.74
CA ALA A 235 -19.19 15.37 10.14
C ALA A 235 -18.21 16.42 10.69
N SER A 236 -17.20 16.82 9.90
CA SER A 236 -16.26 17.88 10.28
C SER A 236 -16.94 19.24 10.41
N ILE A 237 -17.87 19.58 9.51
CA ILE A 237 -18.66 20.83 9.60
C ILE A 237 -19.54 20.82 10.84
N ILE A 238 -20.23 19.71 11.11
CA ILE A 238 -21.06 19.56 12.32
C ILE A 238 -20.20 19.69 13.58
N LEU A 239 -19.03 19.03 13.62
CA LEU A 239 -18.11 19.14 14.76
C LEU A 239 -17.60 20.57 14.95
N TYR A 240 -17.30 21.29 13.87
CA TYR A 240 -16.86 22.69 13.91
C TYR A 240 -17.96 23.66 14.35
N ILE A 241 -19.24 23.35 14.08
CA ILE A 241 -20.38 24.16 14.52
C ILE A 241 -20.73 23.88 16.00
N ILE A 242 -20.51 22.66 16.47
CA ILE A 242 -20.84 22.23 17.84
C ILE A 242 -19.73 22.59 18.84
N CYS A 243 -18.46 22.62 18.41
CA CYS A 243 -17.30 22.90 19.25
C CYS A 243 -16.88 24.37 19.20
#